data_AF-A0A4Y9ZWW4-F1
#
_entry.id   AF-A0A4Y9ZWW4-F1
#
_cell.length_a   1.000
_cell.length_b   1.000
_cell.length_c   1.000
_cell.angle_alpha   90.00
_cell.angle_beta   90.00
_cell.angle_gamma   90.00
#
_symmetry.space_group_name_H-M   'P 1'
#
loop_
_entity.id
_entity.type
_entity.pdbx_description
1 polymer ?
#
loop_
_entity_poly.entity_id
_entity_poly.type
_entity_poly.pdbx_seq_one_letter_code
_entity_poly.pdbx_strand_id
1 'polypeptide(L)'
;MQFCMHYAFESVQKARCMLENASRWLRKGGVFIGTIPNADQLLSAILPFDLVCGTDSIAFYYRQRLDALPPDTPSSDLSFGNSIYKIRFEDRTNRPLFGHRYWFFLRDAVEDVPEYIVQWDNFVQLASEYGLHPVYKREFHEVFEEHQDHAEFGPLMERMKVVDSNGESQMDEDQWEAANIYIAFAMEKR
;
A
#
# COMPACT_ATOMS: atom_id res chain seq x y z
N MET A 1 -0.24 4.23 -12.49
CA MET A 1 -0.03 2.79 -12.29
C MET A 1 -0.84 2.35 -11.09
N GLN A 2 -1.92 1.62 -11.33
CA GLN A 2 -2.85 1.21 -10.28
C GLN A 2 -2.52 -0.23 -9.85
N PHE A 3 -2.27 -0.46 -8.56
CA PHE A 3 -2.11 -1.79 -7.95
C PHE A 3 -1.07 -2.71 -8.60
N CYS A 4 0.02 -2.16 -9.14
CA CYS A 4 0.98 -3.00 -9.88
C CYS A 4 2.46 -2.63 -9.71
N MET A 5 2.79 -1.46 -9.18
CA MET A 5 4.20 -1.05 -9.14
C MET A 5 5.02 -1.80 -8.08
N HIS A 6 4.39 -2.31 -7.02
CA HIS A 6 5.07 -3.11 -6.00
C HIS A 6 5.68 -4.40 -6.59
N TYR A 7 5.12 -4.96 -7.66
CA TYR A 7 5.74 -6.11 -8.36
C TYR A 7 7.13 -5.79 -8.94
N ALA A 8 7.39 -4.52 -9.30
CA ALA A 8 8.69 -4.12 -9.82
C ALA A 8 9.77 -4.02 -8.72
N PHE A 9 9.38 -3.98 -7.43
CA PHE A 9 10.31 -3.87 -6.31
C PHE A 9 10.97 -5.19 -5.90
N GLU A 10 10.74 -6.27 -6.66
CA GLU A 10 11.51 -7.52 -6.54
C GLU A 10 13.02 -7.28 -6.65
N SER A 11 13.45 -6.37 -7.53
CA SER A 11 14.85 -5.97 -7.65
C SER A 11 14.98 -4.51 -8.07
N VAL A 12 16.13 -3.90 -7.75
CA VAL A 12 16.42 -2.52 -8.14
C VAL A 12 16.39 -2.34 -9.66
N GLN A 13 16.82 -3.35 -10.43
CA GLN A 13 16.80 -3.30 -11.91
C GLN A 13 15.38 -3.24 -12.45
N LYS A 14 14.45 -4.02 -11.87
CA LYS A 14 13.03 -4.02 -12.25
C LYS A 14 12.37 -2.69 -11.88
N ALA A 15 12.62 -2.16 -10.68
CA ALA A 15 12.11 -0.87 -10.23
C ALA A 15 12.60 0.29 -11.13
N ARG A 16 13.88 0.29 -11.49
CA ARG A 16 14.47 1.25 -12.43
C ARG A 16 13.87 1.16 -13.83
N CYS A 17 13.68 -0.05 -14.35
CA CYS A 17 13.03 -0.28 -15.64
C CYS A 17 11.60 0.28 -15.64
N MET A 18 10.83 0.02 -14.58
CA MET A 18 9.48 0.56 -14.42
C MET A 18 9.48 2.08 -14.42
N LEU A 19 10.36 2.73 -13.64
CA LEU A 19 10.45 4.19 -13.58
C LEU A 19 10.89 4.81 -14.90
N GLU A 20 11.84 4.22 -15.61
CA GLU A 20 12.23 4.64 -16.97
C GLU A 20 11.02 4.57 -17.92
N ASN A 21 10.28 3.46 -17.92
CA ASN A 21 9.12 3.29 -18.79
C ASN A 21 7.99 4.29 -18.49
N ALA A 22 7.70 4.51 -17.21
CA ALA A 22 6.67 5.45 -16.77
C ALA A 22 7.06 6.91 -17.07
N SER A 23 8.33 7.27 -16.82
CA SER A 23 8.79 8.65 -16.92
C SER A 23 9.17 9.06 -18.34
N ARG A 24 9.71 8.17 -19.18
CA ARG A 24 10.26 8.50 -20.52
C ARG A 24 9.26 9.25 -21.40
N TRP A 25 8.00 8.84 -21.39
CA TRP A 25 6.95 9.41 -22.24
C TRP A 25 6.13 10.51 -21.54
N LEU A 26 6.37 10.73 -20.25
CA LEU A 26 5.73 11.80 -19.51
C LEU A 26 6.37 13.13 -19.94
N ARG A 27 5.56 14.12 -20.29
CA ARG A 27 6.04 15.48 -20.58
C ARG A 27 6.43 16.17 -19.27
N LYS A 28 7.27 17.19 -19.34
CA LYS A 28 7.50 18.09 -18.19
C LYS A 28 6.17 18.70 -17.73
N GLY A 29 5.94 18.72 -16.42
CA GLY A 29 4.66 19.05 -15.80
C GLY A 29 3.61 17.92 -15.84
N GLY A 30 3.91 16.80 -16.50
CA GLY A 30 3.04 15.62 -16.49
C GLY A 30 3.06 14.91 -15.14
N VAL A 31 1.97 14.22 -14.81
CA VAL A 31 1.78 13.57 -13.51
C VAL A 31 1.75 12.05 -13.63
N PHE A 32 2.59 11.39 -12.85
CA PHE A 32 2.58 9.96 -12.60
C PHE A 32 1.75 9.67 -11.34
N ILE A 33 0.54 9.16 -11.52
CA ILE A 33 -0.36 8.76 -10.43
C ILE A 33 -0.29 7.26 -10.18
N GLY A 34 -0.48 6.82 -8.94
CA GLY A 34 -0.58 5.40 -8.65
C GLY A 34 -1.08 5.06 -7.25
N THR A 35 -1.26 3.77 -7.03
CA THR A 35 -1.68 3.19 -5.75
C THR A 35 -0.74 2.06 -5.37
N ILE A 36 -0.35 2.01 -4.09
CA ILE A 36 0.53 0.97 -3.53
C ILE A 36 0.14 0.61 -2.11
N PRO A 37 0.41 -0.63 -1.68
CA PRO A 37 0.38 -0.98 -0.28
C PRO A 37 1.27 -0.06 0.56
N ASN A 38 0.77 0.34 1.71
CA ASN A 38 1.43 1.23 2.65
C ASN A 38 2.49 0.45 3.44
N ALA A 39 3.76 0.65 3.08
CA ALA A 39 4.87 -0.04 3.72
C ALA A 39 4.91 0.16 5.25
N ASP A 40 4.49 1.33 5.76
CA ASP A 40 4.56 1.60 7.20
C ASP A 40 3.55 0.73 7.96
N GLN A 41 2.32 0.61 7.44
CA GLN A 41 1.31 -0.30 8.00
C GLN A 41 1.76 -1.76 7.89
N LEU A 42 2.25 -2.19 6.71
CA LEU A 42 2.72 -3.57 6.50
C LEU A 42 3.86 -3.94 7.44
N LEU A 43 4.85 -3.06 7.55
CA LEU A 43 6.02 -3.29 8.39
C LEU A 43 5.66 -3.23 9.87
N SER A 44 4.68 -2.43 10.28
CA SER A 44 4.26 -2.37 11.68
C SER A 44 3.92 -3.75 12.27
N ALA A 45 3.39 -4.68 11.46
CA ALA A 45 3.12 -6.05 11.90
C ALA A 45 4.37 -6.84 12.31
N ILE A 46 5.54 -6.53 11.73
CA ILE A 46 6.81 -7.27 11.92
C ILE A 46 7.93 -6.44 12.60
N LEU A 47 7.66 -5.18 12.94
CA LEU A 47 8.61 -4.29 13.60
C LEU A 47 8.45 -4.28 15.13
N PRO A 48 9.55 -4.23 15.90
CA PRO A 48 9.50 -3.87 17.31
C PRO A 48 8.90 -2.47 17.50
N PHE A 49 8.17 -2.27 18.60
CA PHE A 49 7.41 -1.04 18.88
C PHE A 49 8.28 0.22 18.78
N ASP A 50 9.50 0.15 19.31
CA ASP A 50 10.45 1.28 19.34
C ASP A 50 10.99 1.66 17.94
N LEU A 51 10.76 0.83 16.92
CA LEU A 51 11.16 1.06 15.53
C LEU A 51 9.98 1.44 14.63
N VAL A 52 8.75 1.52 15.16
CA VAL A 52 7.58 1.98 14.40
C VAL A 52 7.62 3.50 14.35
N CYS A 53 7.81 4.07 13.16
CA CYS A 53 7.80 5.51 12.94
C CYS A 53 6.38 6.03 12.67
N GLY A 54 5.98 7.15 13.29
CA GLY A 54 4.80 7.93 12.91
C GLY A 54 3.48 7.41 13.49
N THR A 55 2.69 8.33 14.03
CA THR A 55 1.50 8.11 14.85
C THR A 55 0.23 7.77 14.04
N ASP A 56 -0.73 7.14 14.73
CA ASP A 56 -2.13 6.76 14.38
C ASP A 56 -2.37 5.27 14.08
N SER A 57 -1.36 4.51 13.66
CA SER A 57 -1.47 3.05 13.42
C SER A 57 -1.26 2.17 14.66
N ILE A 58 -1.12 2.77 15.85
CA ILE A 58 -0.84 2.04 17.11
C ILE A 58 -1.91 0.97 17.39
N ALA A 59 -3.18 1.24 17.09
CA ALA A 59 -4.26 0.28 17.29
C ALA A 59 -4.19 -0.93 16.34
N PHE A 60 -3.68 -0.74 15.13
CA PHE A 60 -3.41 -1.83 14.18
C PHE A 60 -2.21 -2.64 14.64
N TYR A 61 -1.15 -1.95 15.07
CA TYR A 61 0.07 -2.55 15.63
C TYR A 61 -0.21 -3.54 16.76
N TYR A 62 -1.04 -3.17 17.74
CA TYR A 62 -1.37 -4.06 18.87
C TYR A 62 -2.18 -5.30 18.46
N ARG A 63 -2.92 -5.26 17.34
CA ARG A 63 -3.73 -6.39 16.89
C ARG A 63 -2.91 -7.51 16.25
N GLN A 64 -1.77 -7.20 15.64
CA GLN A 64 -1.09 -8.11 14.70
C GLN A 64 0.44 -8.16 14.91
N ARG A 65 0.89 -8.18 16.17
CA ARG A 65 2.30 -8.26 16.65
C ARG A 65 3.04 -9.54 16.21
N LEU A 66 3.34 -9.70 14.92
CA LEU A 66 4.10 -10.84 14.41
C LEU A 66 5.56 -10.83 14.88
N ASP A 67 6.08 -9.68 15.29
CA ASP A 67 7.40 -9.55 15.91
C ASP A 67 7.50 -10.26 17.28
N ALA A 68 6.37 -10.41 17.99
CA ALA A 68 6.31 -11.07 19.30
C ALA A 68 6.27 -12.60 19.21
N LEU A 69 6.08 -13.18 18.03
CA LEU A 69 6.04 -14.64 17.85
C LEU A 69 7.42 -15.29 18.12
N PRO A 70 7.49 -16.56 18.55
CA PRO A 70 8.76 -17.25 18.80
C PRO A 70 9.72 -17.20 17.59
N PRO A 71 11.05 -17.03 17.77
CA PRO A 71 12.05 -16.94 16.68
C PRO A 71 11.92 -18.01 15.58
N ASP A 72 11.53 -19.22 15.96
CA ASP A 72 11.36 -20.42 15.15
C ASP A 72 9.98 -20.56 14.49
N THR A 73 9.12 -19.54 14.60
CA THR A 73 7.80 -19.53 13.95
C THR A 73 7.95 -19.72 12.43
N PRO A 74 7.25 -20.71 11.83
CA PRO A 74 7.32 -20.93 10.39
C PRO A 74 6.67 -19.77 9.63
N SER A 75 7.16 -19.50 8.41
CA SER A 75 6.62 -18.40 7.58
C SER A 75 5.13 -18.56 7.24
N SER A 76 4.58 -19.79 7.29
CA SER A 76 3.14 -20.04 7.15
C SER A 76 2.30 -19.28 8.18
N ASP A 77 2.88 -19.03 9.34
CA ASP A 77 2.23 -18.45 10.51
C ASP A 77 2.66 -16.99 10.73
N LEU A 78 3.63 -16.48 9.95
CA LEU A 78 4.00 -15.07 9.87
C LEU A 78 3.00 -14.29 8.99
N SER A 79 1.72 -14.40 9.34
CA SER A 79 0.64 -13.82 8.55
C SER A 79 -0.38 -13.09 9.39
N PHE A 80 -1.01 -12.10 8.78
CA PHE A 80 -2.10 -11.34 9.36
C PHE A 80 -3.18 -11.06 8.32
N GLY A 81 -4.35 -10.63 8.77
CA GLY A 81 -5.48 -10.29 7.92
C GLY A 81 -6.81 -10.58 8.61
N ASN A 82 -7.87 -10.65 7.82
CA ASN A 82 -9.23 -10.90 8.29
C ASN A 82 -9.92 -11.93 7.40
N SER A 83 -11.26 -11.96 7.34
CA SER A 83 -11.95 -12.96 6.55
C SER A 83 -11.75 -12.77 5.04
N ILE A 84 -11.45 -11.55 4.56
CA ILE A 84 -11.37 -11.25 3.13
C ILE A 84 -9.96 -11.13 2.59
N TYR A 85 -8.96 -10.79 3.40
CA TYR A 85 -7.59 -10.63 2.94
C TYR A 85 -6.59 -11.30 3.88
N LYS A 86 -5.44 -11.69 3.34
CA LYS A 86 -4.33 -12.24 4.10
C LYS A 86 -3.01 -11.75 3.55
N ILE A 87 -2.14 -11.29 4.44
CA ILE A 87 -0.74 -10.94 4.15
C ILE A 87 0.15 -11.92 4.90
N ARG A 88 1.11 -12.54 4.21
CA ARG A 88 2.08 -13.47 4.80
C ARG A 88 3.50 -13.08 4.44
N PHE A 89 4.33 -12.79 5.43
CA PHE A 89 5.76 -12.51 5.23
C PHE A 89 6.58 -13.79 5.13
N GLU A 90 7.61 -13.77 4.28
CA GLU A 90 8.62 -14.84 4.25
C GLU A 90 9.63 -14.72 5.40
N ASP A 91 9.94 -13.49 5.81
CA ASP A 91 10.93 -13.14 6.84
C ASP A 91 10.46 -11.87 7.56
N ARG A 92 10.73 -11.78 8.88
CA ARG A 92 10.43 -10.61 9.73
C ARG A 92 11.67 -9.86 10.22
N THR A 93 12.84 -10.48 10.04
CA THR A 93 14.15 -10.01 10.49
C THR A 93 14.95 -9.36 9.36
N ASN A 94 15.01 -9.99 8.18
CA ASN A 94 15.68 -9.43 7.01
C ASN A 94 14.77 -8.41 6.32
N ARG A 95 15.26 -7.18 6.16
CA ARG A 95 14.46 -6.05 5.66
C ARG A 95 15.18 -5.36 4.50
N PRO A 96 15.37 -6.05 3.36
CA PRO A 96 16.06 -5.44 2.24
C PRO A 96 15.22 -4.31 1.62
N LEU A 97 15.87 -3.34 0.98
CA LEU A 97 15.17 -2.26 0.27
C LEU A 97 14.43 -2.73 -1.00
N PHE A 98 14.88 -3.85 -1.57
CA PHE A 98 14.29 -4.50 -2.74
C PHE A 98 14.20 -6.00 -2.47
N GLY A 99 13.18 -6.66 -3.02
CA GLY A 99 12.97 -8.09 -2.83
C GLY A 99 12.42 -8.47 -1.46
N HIS A 100 12.01 -7.50 -0.63
CA HIS A 100 11.34 -7.76 0.65
C HIS A 100 9.91 -8.24 0.37
N ARG A 101 9.77 -9.57 0.27
CA ARG A 101 8.57 -10.23 -0.25
C ARG A 101 7.56 -10.50 0.85
N TYR A 102 6.29 -10.30 0.51
CA TYR A 102 5.15 -10.88 1.20
C TYR A 102 4.20 -11.48 0.17
N TRP A 103 3.33 -12.37 0.64
CA TRP A 103 2.27 -12.97 -0.16
C TRP A 103 0.96 -12.28 0.19
N PHE A 104 0.22 -11.84 -0.83
CA PHE A 104 -1.05 -11.16 -0.69
C PHE A 104 -2.18 -12.02 -1.26
N PHE A 105 -3.23 -12.14 -0.46
CA PHE A 105 -4.50 -12.74 -0.85
C PHE A 105 -5.64 -11.78 -0.57
N LEU A 106 -6.57 -11.69 -1.52
CA LEU A 106 -7.80 -10.90 -1.41
C LEU A 106 -8.94 -11.67 -2.08
N ARG A 107 -9.93 -12.06 -1.29
CA ARG A 107 -11.10 -12.81 -1.74
C ARG A 107 -11.71 -12.18 -2.99
N ASP A 108 -12.01 -13.02 -3.99
CA ASP A 108 -12.62 -12.66 -5.28
C ASP A 108 -11.79 -11.76 -6.21
N ALA A 109 -10.60 -11.28 -5.79
CA ALA A 109 -9.79 -10.34 -6.58
C ALA A 109 -8.35 -10.82 -6.80
N VAL A 110 -7.71 -11.41 -5.78
CA VAL A 110 -6.31 -11.85 -5.81
C VAL A 110 -6.20 -13.19 -5.10
N GLU A 111 -5.59 -14.18 -5.76
CA GLU A 111 -5.30 -15.49 -5.16
C GLU A 111 -4.15 -15.36 -4.16
N ASP A 112 -3.06 -16.13 -4.26
CA ASP A 112 -1.90 -15.98 -3.37
C ASP A 112 -0.72 -15.53 -4.22
N VAL A 113 -0.53 -14.21 -4.36
CA VAL A 113 0.51 -13.64 -5.26
C VAL A 113 1.64 -12.99 -4.47
N PRO A 114 2.89 -13.11 -4.95
CA PRO A 114 4.02 -12.44 -4.31
C PRO A 114 4.05 -10.95 -4.67
N GLU A 115 4.06 -10.11 -3.64
CA GLU A 115 4.26 -8.67 -3.71
C GLU A 115 5.53 -8.26 -2.95
N TYR A 116 5.95 -7.00 -3.09
CA TYR A 116 7.20 -6.52 -2.50
C TYR A 116 7.00 -5.16 -1.81
N ILE A 117 7.57 -5.02 -0.61
CA ILE A 117 7.49 -3.78 0.17
C ILE A 117 8.12 -2.62 -0.60
N VAL A 118 7.38 -1.53 -0.71
CA VAL A 118 7.82 -0.28 -1.31
C VAL A 118 8.04 0.76 -0.22
N GLN A 119 9.26 0.82 0.33
CA GLN A 119 9.60 1.87 1.30
C GLN A 119 9.51 3.24 0.63
N TRP A 120 8.66 4.11 1.17
CA TRP A 120 8.27 5.36 0.52
C TRP A 120 9.47 6.26 0.22
N ASP A 121 10.37 6.47 1.18
CA ASP A 121 11.54 7.34 1.00
C ASP A 121 12.51 6.82 -0.05
N ASN A 122 12.73 5.50 -0.08
CA ASN A 122 13.53 4.86 -1.13
C ASN A 122 12.89 5.00 -2.51
N PHE A 123 11.55 4.85 -2.59
CA PHE A 123 10.82 5.08 -3.83
C PHE A 123 10.93 6.52 -4.32
N VAL A 124 10.75 7.51 -3.44
CA VAL A 124 10.91 8.93 -3.76
C VAL A 124 12.34 9.24 -4.22
N GLN A 125 13.34 8.72 -3.50
CA GLN A 125 14.75 8.91 -3.88
C GLN A 125 15.02 8.33 -5.27
N LEU A 126 14.60 7.09 -5.54
CA LEU A 126 14.79 6.45 -6.84
C LEU A 126 14.03 7.18 -7.96
N ALA A 127 12.80 7.62 -7.71
CA ALA A 127 11.97 8.34 -8.68
C ALA A 127 12.57 9.71 -9.04
N SER A 128 13.24 10.37 -8.10
CA SER A 128 13.89 11.66 -8.32
C SER A 128 15.01 11.61 -9.38
N GLU A 129 15.66 10.46 -9.54
CA GLU A 129 16.65 10.23 -10.61
C GLU A 129 16.03 10.31 -12.02
N TYR A 130 14.70 10.13 -12.12
CA TYR A 130 13.92 10.22 -13.35
C TYR A 130 13.13 11.53 -13.46
N GLY A 131 13.46 12.52 -12.61
CA GLY A 131 12.80 13.83 -12.57
C GLY A 131 11.38 13.79 -12.00
N LEU A 132 10.96 12.68 -11.36
CA LEU A 132 9.65 12.56 -10.73
C LEU A 132 9.73 12.99 -9.27
N HIS A 133 8.87 13.92 -8.87
CA HIS A 133 8.84 14.45 -7.51
C HIS A 133 7.44 14.36 -6.91
N PRO A 134 7.29 13.90 -5.66
CA PRO A 134 5.98 13.74 -5.04
C PRO A 134 5.25 15.09 -4.92
N VAL A 135 3.97 15.08 -5.26
CA VAL A 135 3.02 16.19 -5.06
C VAL A 135 1.79 15.76 -4.27
N TYR A 136 1.59 14.45 -4.08
CA TYR A 136 0.48 13.88 -3.31
C TYR A 136 0.87 12.52 -2.72
N LYS A 137 0.48 12.27 -1.48
CA LYS A 137 0.50 10.97 -0.77
C LYS A 137 -0.61 10.99 0.28
N ARG A 138 -1.56 10.06 0.20
CA ARG A 138 -2.65 9.87 1.16
C ARG A 138 -3.00 8.40 1.29
N GLU A 139 -3.38 7.98 2.48
CA GLU A 139 -4.01 6.67 2.70
C GLU A 139 -5.43 6.68 2.11
N PHE A 140 -5.93 5.51 1.70
CA PHE A 140 -7.24 5.43 1.04
C PHE A 140 -8.39 5.97 1.90
N HIS A 141 -8.35 5.74 3.22
CA HIS A 141 -9.36 6.28 4.13
C HIS A 141 -9.33 7.81 4.16
N GLU A 142 -8.14 8.43 4.12
CA GLU A 142 -8.01 9.89 4.05
C GLU A 142 -8.57 10.41 2.73
N VAL A 143 -8.29 9.73 1.60
CA VAL A 143 -8.86 10.10 0.29
C VAL A 143 -10.38 10.04 0.31
N PHE A 144 -10.94 9.00 0.93
CA PHE A 144 -12.39 8.85 1.07
C PHE A 144 -12.98 9.96 1.94
N GLU A 145 -12.40 10.20 3.13
CA GLU A 145 -12.86 11.22 4.06
C GLU A 145 -12.81 12.62 3.46
N GLU A 146 -11.72 12.97 2.74
CA GLU A 146 -11.55 14.27 2.09
C GLU A 146 -12.55 14.53 0.94
N HIS A 147 -13.12 13.48 0.33
CA HIS A 147 -13.85 13.59 -0.94
C HIS A 147 -15.26 13.05 -0.93
N GLN A 148 -15.69 12.33 0.11
CA GLN A 148 -17.00 11.68 0.14
C GLN A 148 -18.16 12.66 -0.01
N ASP A 149 -18.05 13.85 0.59
CA ASP A 149 -19.06 14.91 0.56
C ASP A 149 -18.89 15.88 -0.62
N HIS A 150 -17.93 15.64 -1.51
CA HIS A 150 -17.69 16.52 -2.65
C HIS A 150 -18.88 16.46 -3.63
N ALA A 151 -19.35 17.63 -4.09
CA ALA A 151 -20.56 17.76 -4.91
C ALA A 151 -20.53 16.93 -6.22
N GLU A 152 -19.34 16.62 -6.74
CA GLU A 152 -19.16 15.77 -7.91
C GLU A 152 -18.85 14.31 -7.56
N PHE A 153 -18.12 14.06 -6.47
CA PHE A 153 -17.60 12.73 -6.17
C PHE A 153 -18.58 11.90 -5.33
N GLY A 154 -19.28 12.50 -4.37
CA GLY A 154 -20.33 11.85 -3.60
C GLY A 154 -21.39 11.17 -4.48
N PRO A 155 -22.02 11.88 -5.44
CA PRO A 155 -22.97 11.27 -6.37
C PRO A 155 -22.36 10.20 -7.28
N LEU A 156 -21.05 10.26 -7.54
CA LEU A 156 -20.38 9.21 -8.30
C LEU A 156 -20.22 7.93 -7.44
N MET A 157 -19.89 8.05 -6.17
CA MET A 157 -19.79 6.91 -5.24
C MET A 157 -21.11 6.19 -5.06
N GLU A 158 -22.23 6.91 -4.98
CA GLU A 158 -23.57 6.32 -4.94
C GLU A 158 -23.87 5.54 -6.23
N ARG A 159 -23.61 6.13 -7.40
CA ARG A 159 -23.79 5.47 -8.71
C ARG A 159 -22.91 4.23 -8.87
N MET A 160 -21.70 4.26 -8.31
CA MET A 160 -20.76 3.13 -8.29
C MET A 160 -21.05 2.12 -7.18
N LYS A 161 -22.05 2.38 -6.32
CA LYS A 161 -22.47 1.53 -5.19
C LYS A 161 -21.39 1.34 -4.12
N VAL A 162 -20.53 2.35 -3.93
CA VAL A 162 -19.57 2.39 -2.82
C VAL A 162 -20.30 2.77 -1.52
N VAL A 163 -21.23 3.73 -1.64
CA VAL A 163 -22.17 4.14 -0.60
C VAL A 163 -23.59 4.03 -1.13
N ASP A 164 -24.58 3.93 -0.25
CA ASP A 164 -26.00 4.02 -0.62
C ASP A 164 -26.51 5.46 -0.65
N SER A 165 -27.82 5.62 -0.92
CA SER A 165 -28.50 6.92 -0.96
C SER A 165 -28.56 7.63 0.39
N ASN A 166 -28.29 6.94 1.50
CA ASN A 166 -28.21 7.52 2.84
C ASN A 166 -26.76 7.90 3.22
N GLY A 167 -25.79 7.63 2.34
CA GLY A 167 -24.36 7.82 2.60
C GLY A 167 -23.73 6.68 3.39
N GLU A 168 -24.44 5.58 3.62
CA GLU A 168 -23.90 4.42 4.33
C GLU A 168 -23.03 3.58 3.40
N SER A 169 -21.85 3.18 3.88
CA SER A 169 -20.96 2.33 3.09
C SER A 169 -21.58 0.96 2.84
N GLN A 170 -21.43 0.47 1.60
CA GLN A 170 -21.78 -0.90 1.25
C GLN A 170 -20.68 -1.91 1.61
N MET A 171 -19.53 -1.43 2.08
CA MET A 171 -18.42 -2.26 2.52
C MET A 171 -18.54 -2.59 4.01
N ASP A 172 -18.33 -3.85 4.36
CA ASP A 172 -18.20 -4.26 5.76
C ASP A 172 -16.85 -3.85 6.37
N GLU A 173 -16.68 -4.05 7.68
CA GLU A 173 -15.46 -3.68 8.40
C GLU A 173 -14.21 -4.38 7.84
N ASP A 174 -14.35 -5.65 7.46
CA ASP A 174 -13.26 -6.45 6.91
C ASP A 174 -12.81 -5.91 5.53
N GLN A 175 -13.77 -5.52 4.68
CA GLN A 175 -13.57 -4.83 3.40
C GLN A 175 -12.90 -3.47 3.55
N TRP A 176 -13.31 -2.69 4.54
CA TRP A 176 -12.66 -1.42 4.85
C TRP A 176 -11.21 -1.60 5.30
N GLU A 177 -10.94 -2.57 6.18
CA GLU A 177 -9.58 -2.88 6.62
C GLU A 177 -8.68 -3.23 5.44
N ALA A 178 -9.14 -4.07 4.50
CA ALA A 178 -8.36 -4.43 3.32
C ALA A 178 -8.08 -3.24 2.39
N ALA A 179 -9.08 -2.38 2.16
CA ALA A 179 -8.91 -1.20 1.30
C ALA A 179 -7.91 -0.19 1.90
N ASN A 180 -7.88 -0.10 3.23
CA ASN A 180 -7.06 0.86 3.96
C ASN A 180 -5.57 0.49 4.05
N ILE A 181 -5.19 -0.69 3.55
CA ILE A 181 -3.78 -1.09 3.38
C ILE A 181 -3.09 -0.19 2.34
N TYR A 182 -3.83 0.45 1.45
CA TYR A 182 -3.27 1.18 0.31
C TYR A 182 -3.13 2.68 0.56
N ILE A 183 -2.11 3.24 -0.07
CA ILE A 183 -1.95 4.68 -0.28
C ILE A 183 -2.14 5.01 -1.77
N ALA A 184 -2.68 6.19 -2.02
CA ALA A 184 -2.66 6.87 -3.32
C ALA A 184 -1.52 7.90 -3.34
N PHE A 185 -0.84 8.01 -4.47
CA PHE A 185 0.21 9.02 -4.66
C PHE A 185 0.16 9.64 -6.06
N ALA A 186 0.78 10.83 -6.15
CA ALA A 186 1.06 11.47 -7.42
C ALA A 186 2.46 12.10 -7.40
N MET A 187 3.17 11.98 -8.52
CA MET A 187 4.47 12.60 -8.75
C MET A 187 4.45 13.43 -10.03
N GLU A 188 4.96 14.66 -9.97
CA GLU A 188 5.10 15.52 -11.14
C GLU A 188 6.50 15.38 -11.76
N LYS A 189 6.57 15.33 -13.09
CA LYS A 189 7.84 15.32 -13.83
C LYS A 189 8.38 16.72 -14.02
N ARG A 190 9.59 16.99 -13.53
CA ARG A 190 10.28 18.28 -13.61
C ARG A 190 11.35 18.33 -14.69
#